data_AF-A0A8S0U4A3-F1
#
_entry.id   AF-A0A8S0U4A3-F1
#
_cell.length_a   1.000
_cell.length_b   1.000
_cell.length_c   1.000
_cell.angle_alpha   90.00
_cell.angle_beta   90.00
_cell.angle_gamma   90.00
#
_symmetry.space_group_name_H-M   'P 1'
#
loop_
_entity.id
_entity.type
_entity.pdbx_description
1 polymer ?
#
loop_
_entity_poly.entity_id
_entity_poly.type
_entity_poly.pdbx_seq_one_letter_code
_entity_poly.pdbx_strand_id
1 'polypeptide(L)'
;MGLIHVCLLNGSQVSLVLIDRSCGYLRFVDTVMKEFSFDPAKVAVTMKYVLNSDLPPITIKSDENVLSYMVLKDMSHDPAKYPIRIEVTTADIEKQPIALSIDVQSNEHGFH
;
A
#
# COMPACT_ATOMS: atom_id res chain seq x y z
N MET A 1 -8.33 14.06 23.30
CA MET A 1 -7.93 13.62 21.94
C MET A 1 -6.56 14.18 21.68
N GLY A 2 -5.61 13.37 21.21
CA GLY A 2 -4.23 13.80 21.04
C GLY A 2 -3.69 13.32 19.70
N LEU A 3 -2.79 14.11 19.12
CA LEU A 3 -2.14 13.78 17.85
C LEU A 3 -0.79 13.10 18.09
N ILE A 4 -0.41 12.22 17.17
CA ILE A 4 0.90 11.57 17.17
C ILE A 4 1.54 11.67 15.78
N HIS A 5 2.86 11.90 15.77
CA HIS A 5 3.65 11.89 14.54
C HIS A 5 3.92 10.46 14.08
N VAL A 6 3.58 10.18 12.83
CA VAL A 6 3.78 8.90 12.17
C VAL A 6 4.60 9.12 10.90
N CYS A 7 5.74 8.42 10.81
CA CYS A 7 6.58 8.41 9.61
C CYS A 7 6.04 7.38 8.61
N LEU A 8 5.78 7.81 7.39
CA LEU A 8 5.28 7.01 6.29
C LEU A 8 6.36 6.83 5.22
N LEU A 9 6.52 5.62 4.71
CA LEU A 9 7.50 5.25 3.70
C LEU A 9 6.79 4.62 2.49
N ASN A 10 6.90 5.26 1.33
CA ASN A 10 6.44 4.73 0.05
C ASN A 10 7.63 4.63 -0.91
N GLY A 11 8.26 3.45 -0.98
CA GLY A 11 9.52 3.30 -1.71
C GLY A 11 10.62 4.21 -1.15
N SER A 12 11.12 5.15 -1.96
CA SER A 12 12.08 6.17 -1.53
C SER A 12 11.43 7.45 -0.98
N GLN A 13 10.11 7.60 -1.09
CA GLN A 13 9.39 8.75 -0.57
C GLN A 13 9.13 8.60 0.92
N VAL A 14 9.39 9.67 1.66
CA VAL A 14 9.17 9.76 3.10
C VAL A 14 8.25 10.93 3.40
N SER A 15 7.25 10.71 4.25
CA SER A 15 6.43 11.78 4.79
C SER A 15 6.22 11.62 6.30
N LEU A 16 6.04 12.73 7.01
CA LEU A 16 5.72 12.76 8.43
C LEU A 16 4.34 13.38 8.62
N VAL A 17 3.37 12.57 9.04
CA VAL A 17 1.98 12.99 9.20
C VAL A 17 1.56 13.04 10.67
N LEU A 18 0.56 13.87 10.98
CA LEU A 18 -0.12 13.89 12.28
C LEU A 18 -1.38 13.04 12.19
N ILE A 19 -1.51 12.08 13.10
CA ILE A 19 -2.67 11.18 13.18
C ILE A 19 -3.32 11.29 14.55
N ASP A 20 -4.65 11.26 14.58
CA ASP A 20 -5.39 11.15 15.84
C ASP A 20 -5.10 9.78 16.49
N ARG A 21 -4.67 9.78 17.75
CA ARG A 21 -4.39 8.55 18.52
C ARG A 21 -5.57 7.58 18.58
N SER A 22 -6.79 8.08 18.42
CA SER A 22 -8.04 7.31 18.42
C SER A 22 -8.56 6.98 17.01
N CYS A 23 -7.77 7.20 15.96
CA CYS A 23 -8.23 6.91 14.61
C CYS A 23 -8.46 5.41 14.39
N GLY A 24 -9.55 5.08 13.71
CA GLY A 24 -9.75 3.74 13.16
C GLY A 24 -8.91 3.51 11.89
N TYR A 25 -8.88 2.25 11.46
CA TYR A 25 -8.19 1.76 10.28
C TYR A 25 -8.53 2.54 9.01
N LEU A 26 -9.82 2.73 8.72
CA LEU A 26 -10.24 3.45 7.50
C LEU A 26 -9.71 4.88 7.45
N ARG A 27 -9.75 5.60 8.58
CA ARG A 27 -9.19 6.97 8.66
C ARG A 27 -7.68 7.01 8.51
N PHE A 28 -6.98 5.99 9.01
CA PHE A 28 -5.55 5.87 8.82
C PHE A 28 -5.22 5.62 7.34
N VAL A 29 -5.93 4.69 6.70
CA VAL A 29 -5.81 4.44 5.25
C VAL A 29 -6.09 5.71 4.46
N ASP A 30 -7.19 6.42 4.74
CA ASP A 30 -7.54 7.68 4.06
C ASP A 30 -6.43 8.74 4.19
N THR A 31 -5.80 8.82 5.36
CA THR A 31 -4.68 9.73 5.60
C THR A 31 -3.48 9.37 4.71
N VAL A 32 -3.15 8.08 4.63
CA VAL A 32 -2.07 7.58 3.76
C VAL A 32 -2.39 7.84 2.28
N MET A 33 -3.61 7.52 1.85
CA MET A 33 -4.05 7.73 0.47
C MET A 33 -3.96 9.19 0.07
N LYS A 34 -4.41 10.10 0.95
CA LYS A 34 -4.35 11.54 0.73
C LYS A 34 -2.90 12.05 0.70
N GLU A 35 -2.06 11.60 1.62
CA GLU A 35 -0.68 12.06 1.75
C GLU A 35 0.12 11.80 0.47
N PHE A 36 -0.03 10.61 -0.13
CA PHE A 36 0.67 10.25 -1.37
C PHE A 36 -0.15 10.47 -2.63
N SER A 37 -1.31 11.14 -2.52
CA SER A 37 -2.22 11.42 -3.66
C SER A 37 -2.59 10.16 -4.46
N PHE A 38 -2.83 9.06 -3.76
CA PHE A 38 -3.26 7.81 -4.36
C PHE A 38 -4.72 7.88 -4.80
N ASP A 39 -5.02 7.26 -5.94
CA ASP A 39 -6.37 7.12 -6.45
C ASP A 39 -7.01 5.82 -5.91
N PRO A 40 -7.97 5.90 -4.97
CA PRO A 40 -8.57 4.72 -4.36
C PRO A 40 -9.34 3.84 -5.36
N ALA A 41 -9.68 4.35 -6.55
CA ALA A 41 -10.29 3.55 -7.61
C ALA A 41 -9.28 2.71 -8.40
N LYS A 42 -7.98 3.00 -8.27
CA LYS A 42 -6.91 2.35 -9.06
C LYS A 42 -5.94 1.54 -8.23
N VAL A 43 -5.79 1.87 -6.95
CA VAL A 43 -4.80 1.23 -6.10
C VAL A 43 -5.38 0.82 -4.75
N ALA A 44 -4.83 -0.26 -4.21
CA ALA A 44 -4.98 -0.65 -2.82
C ALA A 44 -3.65 -0.41 -2.08
N VAL A 45 -3.72 -0.08 -0.80
CA VAL A 45 -2.54 0.11 0.05
C VAL A 45 -2.50 -0.92 1.16
N THR A 46 -1.33 -1.51 1.37
CA THR A 46 -1.02 -2.33 2.52
C THR A 46 -0.06 -1.57 3.42
N MET A 47 -0.43 -1.40 4.69
CA MET A 47 0.39 -0.71 5.68
C MET A 47 1.08 -1.73 6.59
N LYS A 48 2.40 -1.64 6.71
CA LYS A 48 3.21 -2.54 7.53
C LYS A 48 4.19 -1.78 8.40
N TYR A 49 4.55 -2.32 9.55
CA TYR A 49 5.65 -1.81 10.38
C TYR A 49 6.49 -2.96 10.93
N VAL A 50 7.74 -2.68 11.28
CA VAL A 50 8.69 -3.69 11.78
C VAL A 50 9.06 -3.33 13.21
N LEU A 51 8.83 -4.25 14.15
CA LEU A 51 9.21 -4.08 15.56
C LEU A 51 10.71 -4.25 15.78
N ASN A 52 11.26 -5.31 15.17
CA ASN A 52 12.65 -5.70 15.18
C ASN A 52 12.96 -6.24 13.78
N SER A 53 14.14 -5.93 13.23
CA SER A 53 14.64 -6.46 11.95
C SER A 53 14.65 -7.99 11.88
N ASP A 54 14.69 -8.68 13.02
CA ASP A 54 14.69 -10.15 13.08
C ASP A 54 13.29 -10.76 12.93
N LEU A 55 12.24 -9.93 13.00
CA LEU A 55 10.84 -10.36 12.93
C LEU A 55 10.22 -9.98 11.58
N PRO A 56 9.26 -10.78 11.08
CA PRO A 56 8.50 -10.39 9.91
C PRO A 56 7.71 -9.09 10.16
N PRO A 57 7.48 -8.27 9.13
CA PRO A 57 6.66 -7.07 9.25
C PRO A 57 5.24 -7.38 9.73
N ILE A 58 4.73 -6.56 10.63
CA ILE A 58 3.35 -6.60 11.10
C ILE A 58 2.49 -5.80 10.14
N THR A 59 1.42 -6.42 9.63
CA THR A 59 0.45 -5.77 8.75
C THR A 59 -0.68 -5.16 9.57
N ILE A 60 -1.02 -3.90 9.30
CA ILE A 60 -2.19 -3.23 9.88
C ILE A 60 -3.39 -3.52 8.99
N LYS A 61 -4.39 -4.24 9.52
CA LYS A 61 -5.58 -4.66 8.78
C LYS A 61 -6.90 -4.43 9.52
N SER A 62 -6.84 -3.86 10.73
CA SER A 62 -8.01 -3.62 11.58
C SER A 62 -7.79 -2.46 12.55
N ASP A 63 -8.87 -1.96 13.14
CA ASP A 63 -8.84 -0.92 14.18
C ASP A 63 -8.00 -1.34 15.39
N GLU A 64 -8.05 -2.61 15.77
CA GLU A 64 -7.25 -3.17 16.87
C GLU A 64 -5.74 -3.11 16.57
N ASN A 65 -5.35 -3.34 15.31
CA ASN A 65 -3.94 -3.21 14.90
C ASN A 65 -3.50 -1.75 14.92
N VAL A 66 -4.38 -0.82 14.52
CA VAL A 66 -4.11 0.62 14.63
C VAL A 66 -3.93 1.01 16.08
N LEU A 67 -4.84 0.61 16.97
CA LEU A 67 -4.74 0.90 18.39
C LEU A 67 -3.42 0.37 18.98
N SER A 68 -3.07 -0.88 18.66
CA SER A 68 -1.81 -1.49 19.10
C SER A 68 -0.58 -0.71 18.60
N TYR A 69 -0.60 -0.28 17.34
CA TYR A 69 0.44 0.56 16.75
C TYR A 69 0.53 1.92 17.45
N MET A 70 -0.59 2.59 17.69
CA MET A 70 -0.62 3.92 18.33
C MET A 70 -0.08 3.86 19.75
N VAL A 71 -0.45 2.86 20.54
CA VAL A 71 0.08 2.65 21.90
C VAL A 71 1.59 2.42 21.86
N LEU A 72 2.07 1.56 20.97
CA LEU A 72 3.50 1.33 20.77
C LEU A 72 4.26 2.61 20.40
N LYS A 73 3.72 3.38 19.46
CA LYS A 73 4.33 4.60 18.95
C LYS A 73 4.37 5.68 20.03
N ASP A 74 3.33 5.78 20.85
CA ASP A 74 3.25 6.76 21.94
C ASP A 74 4.31 6.49 23.01
N MET A 75 4.53 5.21 23.37
CA MET A 75 5.59 4.80 24.30
C MET A 75 7.01 5.07 23.79
N SER A 76 7.20 5.16 22.48
CA SER A 76 8.53 5.38 21.90
C SER A 76 9.02 6.82 22.03
N HIS A 77 8.12 7.81 22.01
CA HIS A 77 8.40 9.25 21.91
C HIS A 77 9.27 9.72 20.71
N ASP A 78 9.81 8.82 19.89
CA ASP A 78 10.60 9.11 18.70
C ASP A 78 9.74 9.06 17.43
N PRO A 79 9.55 10.17 16.70
CA PRO A 79 8.82 10.23 15.43
C PRO A 79 9.29 9.22 14.37
N ALA A 80 10.57 8.88 14.33
CA ALA A 80 11.16 8.01 13.31
C ALA A 80 11.02 6.51 13.63
N LYS A 81 10.69 6.14 14.87
CA LYS A 81 10.57 4.74 15.26
C LYS A 81 9.30 4.10 14.70
N TYR A 82 9.44 2.85 14.25
CA TYR A 82 8.36 2.05 13.66
C TYR A 82 7.65 2.79 12.49
N PRO A 83 8.40 3.19 11.45
CA PRO A 83 7.79 3.82 10.30
C PRO A 83 6.83 2.85 9.60
N ILE A 84 5.71 3.38 9.12
CA ILE A 84 4.76 2.61 8.32
C ILE A 84 5.30 2.53 6.90
N ARG A 85 5.63 1.32 6.47
CA ARG A 85 5.91 0.98 5.08
C ARG A 85 4.59 0.77 4.34
N ILE A 86 4.45 1.47 3.23
CA ILE A 86 3.29 1.42 2.36
C ILE A 86 3.67 0.60 1.14
N GLU A 87 2.94 -0.47 0.92
CA GLU A 87 2.99 -1.27 -0.30
C GLU A 87 1.74 -0.97 -1.11
N VAL A 88 1.92 -0.51 -2.34
CA VAL A 88 0.83 -0.16 -3.25
C VAL A 88 0.63 -1.31 -4.23
N THR A 89 -0.61 -1.76 -4.39
CA THR A 89 -0.99 -2.75 -5.39
C THR A 89 -1.95 -2.10 -6.38
N THR A 90 -1.67 -2.22 -7.68
CA THR A 90 -2.58 -1.75 -8.72
C THR A 90 -3.75 -2.72 -8.85
N ALA A 91 -4.96 -2.20 -8.99
CA ALA A 91 -6.05 -2.97 -9.53
C ALA A 91 -5.72 -3.22 -11.00
N ASP A 92 -5.26 -4.42 -11.33
CA ASP A 92 -5.08 -4.82 -12.72
C ASP A 92 -6.44 -4.71 -13.42
N ILE A 93 -6.61 -3.67 -14.23
CA ILE A 93 -7.59 -3.71 -15.30
C ILE A 93 -6.99 -4.72 -16.27
N GLU A 94 -7.46 -5.97 -16.22
CA GLU A 94 -7.15 -7.00 -17.21
C GLU A 94 -7.34 -6.39 -18.61
N LYS A 95 -6.25 -5.98 -19.25
CA LYS A 95 -6.24 -5.82 -20.70
C LYS A 95 -6.26 -7.24 -21.25
N GLN A 96 -7.46 -7.73 -21.57
CA GLN A 96 -7.61 -8.90 -22.42
C GLN A 96 -6.66 -8.75 -23.63
N PRO A 97 -5.76 -9.71 -23.89
CA PRO A 97 -4.99 -9.69 -25.11
C PRO A 97 -5.95 -9.87 -26.28
N ILE A 98 -5.98 -8.90 -27.18
CA ILE A 98 -6.63 -9.02 -28.48
C ILE A 98 -5.96 -10.20 -29.17
N ALA A 99 -6.67 -11.32 -29.28
CA ALA A 99 -6.25 -12.42 -30.12
C ALA A 99 -6.21 -11.90 -31.57
N LEU A 100 -5.01 -11.62 -32.06
CA LEU A 100 -4.76 -11.40 -33.48
C LEU A 100 -5.02 -12.74 -34.19
N SER A 101 -6.21 -12.90 -34.75
CA SER A 101 -6.49 -13.91 -35.76
C SER A 101 -5.58 -13.65 -36.95
N ILE A 102 -4.52 -14.43 -37.07
CA ILE A 102 -3.71 -14.49 -38.28
C ILE A 102 -4.33 -15.58 -39.15
N ASP A 103 -5.14 -15.16 -40.12
CA ASP A 103 -5.56 -16.02 -41.23
C ASP A 103 -4.38 -16.05 -42.23
N VAL A 104 -3.52 -17.07 -42.12
CA VAL A 104 -2.55 -17.41 -43.17
C VAL A 104 -3.23 -18.40 -44.09
N GLN A 105 -3.82 -17.89 -45.17
CA GLN A 105 -4.15 -18.70 -46.33
C GLN A 105 -2.85 -19.01 -47.06
N SER A 106 -2.36 -20.24 -46.86
CA SER A 106 -1.26 -20.83 -47.59
C SER A 106 -1.52 -20.80 -49.09
N ASN A 107 -0.61 -20.18 -49.83
CA ASN A 107 -0.56 -20.26 -51.29
C ASN A 107 0.67 -21.09 -51.65
N GLU A 108 0.50 -22.39 -51.90
CA GLU A 108 1.54 -23.21 -52.53
C GLU A 108 0.96 -24.04 -53.67
N HIS A 109 1.64 -23.90 -54.81
CA HIS A 109 1.43 -24.56 -56.10
C HIS A 109 1.60 -26.08 -56.01
N GLY A 110 0.79 -26.81 -56.79
CA GLY A 110 1.01 -28.21 -57.12
C GLY A 110 0.79 -28.45 -58.62
N PHE A 111 1.85 -28.87 -59.31
CA PHE A 111 1.94 -29.23 -60.72
C PHE A 111 0.93 -30.31 -61.15
N HIS A 112 0.33 -30.16 -62.34
CA HIS A 112 0.35 -31.17 -63.41
C HIS A 112 -0.19 -30.59 -64.73
#